data_AF-A0A7Y5LM02-F1
#
_entry.id   AF-A0A7Y5LM02-F1
#
_cell.length_a   1.000
_cell.length_b   1.000
_cell.length_c   1.000
_cell.angle_alpha   90.00
_cell.angle_beta   90.00
_cell.angle_gamma   90.00
#
_symmetry.space_group_name_H-M   'P 1'
#
loop_
_entity.id
_entity.type
_entity.pdbx_description
1 polymer ?
#
loop_
_entity_poly.entity_id
_entity_poly.type
_entity_poly.pdbx_seq_one_letter_code
_entity_poly.pdbx_strand_id
1 'polypeptide(L)'
;MSLLLDTTDPLFLGLFESYRKQTIRDLFGLATTPLSPIAARTFGALISMLRHLFRTCPNQILDILTHPTLSVLIHYATNETRHPNSPHANIEPIVTQLCSQLLCQLSFAGLLPPTGIYFPLLVDQLFCPGANITIMCKPNSQTTRFDNQTILFDINDQPHPIFFDWKQPATELDQAVVVSPGYVRITPTLQLALVDNNPLWAYEAHPEKSGNALNLGNHTPKEWVDSLTEALAIIELTLPCLKTEIDHILRLVVPTGYDEQRHLSASYKEAVGIVYMTLHPRLLTMVEAIVHEFQHNKLNAVTYLDPLLNNAFEPLFPSPVRPDPRPLHGVLLAAHAFLPIAELYLQLIRQRHILTMSGGFDERLRMIVAANTDACATLRAADPTKLGEELLTEMWEMNRRHHQQLAELSL
;
A
#
# COMPACT_ATOMS: atom_id res chain seq x y z
N MET A 1 18.65 5.27 10.00
CA MET A 1 17.38 5.51 9.30
C MET A 1 16.33 5.90 10.31
N SER A 2 15.71 7.08 10.19
CA SER A 2 14.77 7.56 11.19
C SER A 2 13.37 6.93 11.20
N LEU A 3 12.89 6.60 12.40
CA LEU A 3 11.51 6.15 12.65
C LEU A 3 10.52 7.29 12.38
N LEU A 4 10.98 8.54 12.56
CA LEU A 4 10.29 9.79 12.28
C LEU A 4 11.24 10.67 11.45
N LEU A 5 11.33 10.42 10.14
CA LEU A 5 12.23 11.17 9.25
C LEU A 5 11.67 12.58 9.02
N ASP A 6 12.54 13.58 9.07
CA ASP A 6 12.27 14.84 8.38
C ASP A 6 12.21 14.51 6.87
N THR A 7 11.14 14.89 6.18
CA THR A 7 10.99 14.55 4.74
C THR A 7 11.95 15.33 3.83
N THR A 8 12.69 16.30 4.38
CA THR A 8 13.85 16.91 3.72
C THR A 8 15.14 16.07 3.85
N ASP A 9 15.11 15.00 4.65
CA ASP A 9 16.22 14.07 4.82
C ASP A 9 16.50 13.33 3.50
N PRO A 10 17.72 13.43 2.95
CA PRO A 10 18.15 12.68 1.77
C PRO A 10 17.93 11.17 1.90
N LEU A 11 17.95 10.63 3.13
CA LEU A 11 17.64 9.24 3.40
C LEU A 11 16.18 8.92 3.10
N PHE A 12 15.22 9.75 3.55
CA PHE A 12 13.80 9.55 3.24
C PHE A 12 13.56 9.56 1.72
N LEU A 13 14.09 10.56 1.02
CA LEU A 13 13.97 10.66 -0.44
C LEU A 13 14.66 9.48 -1.15
N GLY A 14 15.83 9.04 -0.65
CA GLY A 14 16.59 7.91 -1.20
C GLY A 14 15.92 6.54 -1.02
N LEU A 15 15.14 6.35 0.06
CA LEU A 15 14.37 5.11 0.29
C LEU A 15 13.31 4.91 -0.81
N PHE A 16 12.52 5.93 -1.11
CA PHE A 16 11.46 5.84 -2.13
C PHE A 16 11.98 5.89 -3.54
N GLU A 17 13.11 6.58 -3.79
CA GLU A 17 13.81 6.49 -5.05
C GLU A 17 14.25 5.05 -5.36
N SER A 18 14.55 4.27 -4.32
CA SER A 18 15.00 2.90 -4.48
C SER A 18 13.87 1.92 -4.73
N TYR A 19 12.72 2.10 -4.07
CA TYR A 19 11.49 1.39 -4.44
C TYR A 19 11.11 1.69 -5.90
N ARG A 20 11.12 2.97 -6.30
CA ARG A 20 10.92 3.42 -7.70
C ARG A 20 11.87 2.72 -8.68
N LYS A 21 13.17 2.67 -8.36
CA LYS A 21 14.18 1.98 -9.16
C LYS A 21 13.93 0.47 -9.23
N GLN A 22 13.49 -0.16 -8.14
CA GLN A 22 13.12 -1.57 -8.17
C GLN A 22 11.90 -1.80 -9.07
N THR A 23 10.83 -1.02 -8.94
CA THR A 23 9.64 -1.15 -9.79
C THR A 23 10.00 -1.06 -11.27
N ILE A 24 10.91 -0.15 -11.64
CA ILE A 24 11.46 -0.08 -13.00
C ILE A 24 12.18 -1.38 -13.38
N ARG A 25 13.13 -1.84 -12.54
CA ARG A 25 13.91 -3.06 -12.82
C ARG A 25 13.00 -4.26 -13.01
N ASP A 26 12.00 -4.41 -12.14
CA ASP A 26 11.04 -5.50 -12.18
C ASP A 26 10.21 -5.45 -13.47
N LEU A 27 9.67 -4.27 -13.81
CA LEU A 27 8.90 -4.08 -15.04
C LEU A 27 9.71 -4.45 -16.29
N PHE A 28 10.97 -4.00 -16.39
CA PHE A 28 11.82 -4.36 -17.52
C PHE A 28 12.23 -5.85 -17.50
N GLY A 29 12.32 -6.46 -16.32
CA GLY A 29 12.59 -7.89 -16.15
C GLY A 29 11.48 -8.79 -16.70
N LEU A 30 10.23 -8.33 -16.70
CA LEU A 30 9.10 -9.07 -17.29
C LEU A 30 9.23 -9.30 -18.80
N ALA A 31 10.16 -8.62 -19.49
CA ALA A 31 10.38 -8.82 -20.92
C ALA A 31 10.95 -10.21 -21.27
N THR A 32 11.50 -10.94 -20.29
CA THR A 32 12.00 -12.31 -20.47
C THR A 32 10.97 -13.39 -20.16
N THR A 33 9.79 -13.00 -19.67
CA THR A 33 8.73 -13.92 -19.28
C THR A 33 8.07 -14.58 -20.50
N PRO A 34 7.79 -15.90 -20.48
CA PRO A 34 7.12 -16.56 -21.59
C PRO A 34 5.66 -16.09 -21.70
N LEU A 35 5.33 -15.41 -22.79
CA LEU A 35 4.01 -14.87 -23.11
C LEU A 35 3.55 -15.35 -24.49
N SER A 36 2.25 -15.38 -24.74
CA SER A 36 1.70 -15.58 -26.08
C SER A 36 2.26 -14.53 -27.06
N PRO A 37 2.36 -14.84 -28.38
CA PRO A 37 2.90 -13.90 -29.35
C PRO A 37 2.19 -12.53 -29.38
N ILE A 38 0.89 -12.50 -29.09
CA ILE A 38 0.10 -11.26 -29.04
C ILE A 38 0.46 -10.47 -27.79
N ALA A 39 0.50 -11.11 -26.62
CA ALA A 39 0.88 -10.48 -25.35
C ALA A 39 2.33 -9.97 -25.39
N ALA A 40 3.28 -10.76 -25.89
CA ALA A 40 4.68 -10.36 -26.01
C ALA A 40 4.86 -9.13 -26.91
N ARG A 41 4.19 -9.07 -28.07
CA ARG A 41 4.23 -7.90 -28.96
C ARG A 41 3.62 -6.66 -28.29
N THR A 42 2.49 -6.82 -27.63
CA THR A 42 1.78 -5.72 -26.96
C THR A 42 2.63 -5.16 -25.82
N PHE A 43 3.18 -6.02 -24.96
CA PHE A 43 4.06 -5.62 -23.88
C PHE A 43 5.35 -4.95 -24.41
N GLY A 44 5.99 -5.52 -25.43
CA GLY A 44 7.19 -4.93 -26.04
C GLY A 44 6.97 -3.54 -26.63
N ALA A 45 5.81 -3.29 -27.23
CA ALA A 45 5.42 -1.96 -27.72
C ALA A 45 5.26 -0.95 -26.56
N LEU A 46 4.59 -1.35 -25.48
CA LEU A 46 4.42 -0.50 -24.28
C LEU A 46 5.75 -0.17 -23.63
N ILE A 47 6.64 -1.16 -23.49
CA ILE A 47 7.99 -0.95 -22.95
C ILE A 47 8.79 0.03 -23.81
N SER A 48 8.67 -0.06 -25.13
CA SER A 48 9.33 0.88 -26.06
C SER A 48 8.79 2.30 -25.92
N MET A 49 7.48 2.46 -25.75
CA MET A 49 6.85 3.75 -25.46
C MET A 49 7.30 4.31 -24.11
N LEU A 50 7.29 3.50 -23.05
CA LEU A 50 7.74 3.91 -21.72
C LEU A 50 9.19 4.42 -21.74
N ARG A 51 10.10 3.75 -22.47
CA ARG A 51 11.48 4.24 -22.65
C ARG A 51 11.54 5.63 -23.30
N HIS A 52 10.61 5.97 -24.18
CA HIS A 52 10.51 7.31 -24.73
C HIS A 52 9.97 8.30 -23.69
N LEU A 53 8.88 7.96 -23.00
CA LEU A 53 8.26 8.80 -21.98
C LEU A 53 9.19 9.08 -20.79
N PHE A 54 10.01 8.11 -20.37
CA PHE A 54 11.03 8.32 -19.34
C PHE A 54 12.06 9.40 -19.70
N ARG A 55 12.30 9.67 -21.00
CA ARG A 55 13.21 10.74 -21.43
C ARG A 55 12.56 12.11 -21.39
N THR A 56 11.23 12.18 -21.46
CA THR A 56 10.48 13.45 -21.56
C THR A 56 9.81 13.86 -20.25
N CYS A 57 9.28 12.90 -19.50
CA CYS A 57 8.50 13.13 -18.27
C CYS A 57 8.77 12.07 -17.18
N PRO A 58 10.04 11.87 -16.77
CA PRO A 58 10.44 10.76 -15.89
C PRO A 58 9.66 10.70 -14.57
N ASN A 59 9.46 11.84 -13.91
CA ASN A 59 8.78 11.88 -12.61
C ASN A 59 7.31 11.46 -12.71
N GLN A 60 6.60 11.91 -13.74
CA GLN A 60 5.19 11.55 -13.95
C GLN A 60 5.02 10.06 -14.23
N ILE A 61 5.94 9.46 -15.01
CA ILE A 61 5.95 8.02 -15.27
C ILE A 61 6.29 7.24 -13.99
N LEU A 62 7.23 7.72 -13.18
CA LEU A 62 7.53 7.12 -11.88
C LEU A 62 6.33 7.13 -10.95
N ASP A 63 5.59 8.25 -10.88
CA ASP A 63 4.39 8.35 -10.03
C ASP A 63 3.28 7.39 -10.51
N ILE A 64 3.10 7.24 -11.83
CA ILE A 64 2.17 6.25 -12.41
C ILE A 64 2.61 4.82 -12.04
N LEU A 65 3.85 4.45 -12.33
CA LEU A 65 4.33 3.07 -12.13
C LEU A 65 4.39 2.66 -10.66
N THR A 66 4.60 3.61 -9.75
CA THR A 66 4.60 3.36 -8.30
C THR A 66 3.23 3.45 -7.66
N HIS A 67 2.19 3.81 -8.40
CA HIS A 67 0.83 3.69 -7.89
C HIS A 67 0.51 2.21 -7.61
N PRO A 68 -0.06 1.83 -6.45
CA PRO A 68 -0.19 0.43 -6.07
C PRO A 68 -1.00 -0.44 -7.02
N THR A 69 -1.97 0.14 -7.73
CA THR A 69 -2.71 -0.58 -8.78
C THR A 69 -1.83 -1.11 -9.93
N LEU A 70 -0.61 -0.58 -10.07
CA LEU A 70 0.40 -1.00 -11.06
C LEU A 70 1.60 -1.67 -10.39
N SER A 71 2.20 -1.04 -9.38
CA SER A 71 3.43 -1.55 -8.76
C SER A 71 3.25 -2.94 -8.15
N VAL A 72 2.09 -3.22 -7.55
CA VAL A 72 1.77 -4.55 -7.03
C VAL A 72 1.80 -5.60 -8.13
N LEU A 73 1.17 -5.33 -9.28
CA LEU A 73 1.16 -6.28 -10.41
C LEU A 73 2.57 -6.51 -10.95
N ILE A 74 3.38 -5.45 -11.01
CA ILE A 74 4.79 -5.52 -11.43
C ILE A 74 5.58 -6.44 -10.49
N HIS A 75 5.54 -6.16 -9.19
CA HIS A 75 6.30 -6.91 -8.18
C HIS A 75 5.79 -8.34 -8.02
N TYR A 76 4.47 -8.54 -8.11
CA TYR A 76 3.86 -9.87 -8.06
C TYR A 76 4.34 -10.73 -9.23
N ALA A 77 4.35 -10.17 -10.44
CA ALA A 77 4.76 -10.89 -11.65
C ALA A 77 6.25 -11.21 -11.71
N THR A 78 7.10 -10.48 -10.97
CA THR A 78 8.54 -10.78 -10.90
C THR A 78 8.94 -11.68 -9.74
N ASN A 79 8.16 -11.70 -8.64
CA ASN A 79 8.49 -12.43 -7.42
C ASN A 79 7.88 -13.85 -7.35
N GLU A 80 7.80 -14.58 -8.46
CA GLU A 80 7.29 -15.98 -8.49
C GLU A 80 8.07 -16.95 -7.57
N THR A 81 9.23 -16.56 -7.05
CA THR A 81 10.00 -17.34 -6.07
C THR A 81 9.79 -16.82 -4.66
N ARG A 82 8.68 -17.19 -3.97
CA ARG A 82 8.59 -17.28 -2.48
C ARG A 82 7.22 -17.59 -1.87
N HIS A 83 6.13 -17.69 -2.62
CA HIS A 83 4.82 -18.00 -2.02
C HIS A 83 4.55 -19.51 -2.11
N PRO A 84 4.53 -20.27 -0.99
CA PRO A 84 4.45 -21.74 -1.00
C PRO A 84 3.18 -22.31 -1.68
N ASN A 85 2.18 -21.44 -1.92
CA ASN A 85 0.92 -21.78 -2.59
C ASN A 85 0.64 -20.96 -3.84
N SER A 86 1.61 -20.21 -4.39
CA SER A 86 1.46 -19.67 -5.74
C SER A 86 1.85 -20.80 -6.69
N PRO A 87 0.89 -21.52 -7.32
CA PRO A 87 1.26 -22.36 -8.45
C PRO A 87 2.06 -21.50 -9.44
N HIS A 88 2.90 -22.14 -10.26
CA HIS A 88 3.55 -21.55 -11.44
C HIS A 88 2.50 -21.11 -12.48
N ALA A 89 1.55 -20.29 -12.02
CA ALA A 89 0.33 -19.91 -12.69
C ALA A 89 0.72 -19.14 -13.93
N ASN A 90 -0.05 -19.36 -15.00
CA ASN A 90 0.03 -18.53 -16.18
C ASN A 90 0.03 -17.05 -15.78
N ILE A 91 1.15 -16.36 -15.97
CA ILE A 91 1.35 -14.96 -15.59
C ILE A 91 0.79 -13.99 -16.64
N GLU A 92 0.45 -14.49 -17.82
CA GLU A 92 -0.10 -13.71 -18.93
C GLU A 92 -1.34 -12.87 -18.54
N PRO A 93 -2.31 -13.35 -17.73
CA PRO A 93 -3.41 -12.53 -17.23
C PRO A 93 -2.94 -11.34 -16.39
N ILE A 94 -1.92 -11.53 -15.52
CA ILE A 94 -1.36 -10.45 -14.71
C ILE A 94 -0.65 -9.43 -15.60
N VAL A 95 0.13 -9.88 -16.59
CA VAL A 95 0.79 -8.99 -17.56
C VAL A 95 -0.24 -8.26 -18.43
N THR A 96 -1.32 -8.93 -18.83
CA THR A 96 -2.41 -8.32 -19.60
C THR A 96 -3.13 -7.24 -18.80
N GLN A 97 -3.44 -7.53 -17.52
CA GLN A 97 -4.00 -6.54 -16.60
C GLN A 97 -3.04 -5.37 -16.40
N LEU A 98 -1.74 -5.63 -16.20
CA LEU A 98 -0.71 -4.60 -16.06
C LEU A 98 -0.66 -3.68 -17.29
N CYS A 99 -0.66 -4.24 -18.50
CA CYS A 99 -0.59 -3.48 -19.74
C CYS A 99 -1.79 -2.55 -19.91
N SER A 100 -3.01 -3.06 -19.71
CA SER A 100 -4.24 -2.30 -19.86
C SER A 100 -4.41 -1.24 -18.77
N GLN A 101 -4.01 -1.57 -17.54
CA GLN A 101 -4.00 -0.66 -16.41
C GLN A 101 -3.01 0.50 -16.64
N LEU A 102 -1.82 0.20 -17.18
CA LEU A 102 -0.83 1.21 -17.54
C LEU A 102 -1.38 2.14 -18.63
N LEU A 103 -2.04 1.56 -19.63
CA LEU A 103 -2.71 2.34 -20.68
C LEU A 103 -3.84 3.21 -20.13
N CYS A 104 -4.68 2.75 -19.19
CA CYS A 104 -5.68 3.63 -18.56
C CYS A 104 -4.98 4.82 -17.90
N GLN A 105 -3.91 4.60 -17.12
CA GLN A 105 -3.25 5.69 -16.40
C GLN A 105 -2.52 6.66 -17.32
N LEU A 106 -1.87 6.18 -18.38
CA LEU A 106 -1.25 7.04 -19.39
C LEU A 106 -2.31 7.84 -20.17
N SER A 107 -3.43 7.21 -20.50
CA SER A 107 -4.60 7.84 -21.13
C SER A 107 -5.14 8.98 -20.25
N PHE A 108 -5.34 8.72 -18.95
CA PHE A 108 -5.77 9.71 -17.96
C PHE A 108 -4.75 10.83 -17.77
N ALA A 109 -3.46 10.52 -17.85
CA ALA A 109 -2.39 11.52 -17.75
C ALA A 109 -2.19 12.34 -19.03
N GLY A 110 -2.83 11.97 -20.15
CA GLY A 110 -2.64 12.63 -21.43
C GLY A 110 -1.28 12.33 -22.08
N LEU A 111 -0.69 11.17 -21.79
CA LEU A 111 0.67 10.79 -22.19
C LEU A 111 0.72 9.81 -23.37
N LEU A 112 -0.43 9.49 -23.97
CA LEU A 112 -0.48 8.65 -25.16
C LEU A 112 -0.17 9.45 -26.44
N PRO A 113 0.32 8.77 -27.50
CA PRO A 113 0.47 9.42 -28.81
C PRO A 113 -0.88 9.93 -29.34
N PRO A 114 -0.91 10.97 -30.19
CA PRO A 114 -2.15 11.51 -30.75
C PRO A 114 -3.01 10.51 -31.53
N THR A 115 -2.40 9.43 -32.03
CA THR A 115 -3.09 8.35 -32.74
C THR A 115 -3.82 7.37 -31.83
N GLY A 116 -3.67 7.49 -30.51
CA GLY A 116 -4.09 6.50 -29.54
C GLY A 116 -3.30 5.20 -29.62
N ILE A 117 -3.66 4.24 -28.78
CA ILE A 117 -3.08 2.89 -28.76
C ILE A 117 -4.19 1.85 -28.80
N TYR A 118 -4.12 0.97 -29.80
CA TYR A 118 -4.98 -0.20 -29.87
C TYR A 118 -4.47 -1.28 -28.94
N PHE A 119 -5.37 -1.86 -28.14
CA PHE A 119 -5.03 -2.92 -27.20
C PHE A 119 -5.90 -4.16 -27.50
N PRO A 120 -5.33 -5.24 -28.05
CA PRO A 120 -6.11 -6.34 -28.61
C PRO A 120 -6.47 -7.44 -27.60
N LEU A 121 -6.15 -7.27 -26.32
CA LEU A 121 -6.36 -8.28 -25.29
C LEU A 121 -7.57 -7.93 -24.43
N LEU A 122 -8.35 -8.95 -24.08
CA LEU A 122 -9.52 -8.81 -23.22
C LEU A 122 -9.10 -8.50 -21.78
N VAL A 123 -9.89 -7.66 -21.12
CA VAL A 123 -9.72 -7.26 -19.72
C VAL A 123 -11.07 -7.17 -19.08
N ASP A 124 -11.23 -7.78 -17.90
CA ASP A 124 -12.51 -7.80 -17.19
C ASP A 124 -12.77 -6.49 -16.47
N GLN A 125 -11.71 -5.77 -16.07
CA GLN A 125 -11.85 -4.55 -15.29
C GLN A 125 -10.65 -3.61 -15.46
N LEU A 126 -10.93 -2.32 -15.57
CA LEU A 126 -9.94 -1.24 -15.50
C LEU A 126 -10.13 -0.43 -14.23
N PHE A 127 -9.01 0.02 -13.66
CA PHE A 127 -8.97 0.76 -12.41
C PHE A 127 -8.38 2.13 -12.71
N CYS A 128 -9.12 3.21 -12.50
CA CYS A 128 -8.63 4.52 -12.90
C CYS A 128 -8.67 5.45 -11.67
N PRO A 129 -7.69 5.28 -10.74
CA PRO A 129 -7.67 5.96 -9.44
C PRO A 129 -7.64 7.49 -9.58
N GLY A 130 -6.94 8.03 -10.57
CA GLY A 130 -6.91 9.48 -10.84
C GLY A 130 -8.31 10.07 -11.16
N ALA A 131 -9.15 9.28 -11.82
CA ALA A 131 -10.54 9.61 -12.14
C ALA A 131 -11.54 9.17 -11.04
N ASN A 132 -11.07 8.45 -10.00
CA ASN A 132 -11.88 7.82 -8.95
C ASN A 132 -12.92 6.80 -9.45
N ILE A 133 -12.73 6.22 -10.64
CA ILE A 133 -13.67 5.27 -11.25
C ILE A 133 -13.04 3.89 -11.46
N THR A 134 -13.91 2.91 -11.64
CA THR A 134 -13.60 1.62 -12.24
C THR A 134 -14.51 1.39 -13.43
N ILE A 135 -14.01 0.64 -14.41
CA ILE A 135 -14.74 0.26 -15.61
C ILE A 135 -14.75 -1.26 -15.65
N MET A 136 -15.92 -1.87 -15.49
CA MET A 136 -16.10 -3.31 -15.60
C MET A 136 -16.55 -3.66 -17.01
N CYS A 137 -15.85 -4.60 -17.63
CA CYS A 137 -16.09 -5.07 -18.98
C CYS A 137 -16.82 -6.42 -18.91
N LYS A 138 -17.95 -6.55 -19.57
CA LYS A 138 -18.64 -7.84 -19.70
C LYS A 138 -18.09 -8.62 -20.90
N PRO A 139 -18.31 -9.95 -21.00
CA PRO A 139 -17.72 -10.80 -22.03
C PRO A 139 -17.97 -10.35 -23.49
N ASN A 140 -19.04 -9.60 -23.76
CA ASN A 140 -19.38 -9.11 -25.10
C ASN A 140 -18.74 -7.74 -25.43
N SER A 141 -18.00 -7.14 -24.49
CA SER A 141 -17.26 -5.89 -24.70
C SER A 141 -15.78 -6.19 -24.93
N GLN A 142 -15.17 -5.48 -25.87
CA GLN A 142 -13.71 -5.47 -26.02
C GLN A 142 -13.21 -4.03 -25.87
N THR A 143 -12.22 -3.83 -25.00
CA THR A 143 -11.46 -2.57 -25.05
C THR A 143 -10.69 -2.59 -26.36
N THR A 144 -10.86 -1.57 -27.19
CA THR A 144 -10.21 -1.58 -28.51
C THR A 144 -9.17 -0.50 -28.64
N ARG A 145 -9.34 0.66 -27.99
CA ARG A 145 -8.38 1.77 -28.08
C ARG A 145 -8.33 2.64 -26.83
N PHE A 146 -7.14 3.07 -26.46
CA PHE A 146 -6.89 4.10 -25.46
C PHE A 146 -6.46 5.39 -26.18
N ASP A 147 -7.20 6.46 -25.97
CA ASP A 147 -6.90 7.81 -26.45
C ASP A 147 -6.57 8.72 -25.25
N ASN A 148 -6.01 9.91 -25.46
CA ASN A 148 -5.83 10.83 -24.33
C ASN A 148 -7.20 11.26 -23.78
N GLN A 149 -7.37 11.12 -22.46
CA GLN A 149 -8.59 11.42 -21.72
C GLN A 149 -9.83 10.55 -22.02
N THR A 150 -9.70 9.51 -22.85
CA THR A 150 -10.84 8.67 -23.29
C THR A 150 -10.42 7.23 -23.54
N ILE A 151 -11.29 6.27 -23.21
CA ILE A 151 -11.13 4.86 -23.60
C ILE A 151 -12.28 4.48 -24.53
N LEU A 152 -11.96 3.86 -25.66
CA LEU A 152 -12.94 3.39 -26.62
C LEU A 152 -13.17 1.89 -26.46
N PHE A 153 -14.43 1.53 -26.23
CA PHE A 153 -14.90 0.16 -26.21
C PHE A 153 -15.68 -0.13 -27.48
N ASP A 154 -15.41 -1.27 -28.10
CA ASP A 154 -16.25 -1.79 -29.17
C ASP A 154 -17.28 -2.75 -28.57
N ILE A 155 -18.56 -2.43 -28.75
CA ILE A 155 -19.69 -3.20 -28.25
C ILE A 155 -20.61 -3.44 -29.44
N ASN A 156 -20.70 -4.69 -29.89
CA ASN A 156 -21.50 -5.07 -31.07
C ASN A 156 -21.18 -4.27 -32.34
N ASP A 157 -19.88 -4.11 -32.66
CA ASP A 157 -19.36 -3.36 -33.82
C ASP A 157 -19.72 -1.85 -33.77
N GLN A 158 -20.01 -1.32 -32.58
CA GLN A 158 -20.25 0.09 -32.35
C GLN A 158 -19.22 0.67 -31.36
N PRO A 159 -18.64 1.83 -31.66
CA PRO A 159 -17.66 2.48 -30.77
C PRO A 159 -18.36 3.26 -29.65
N HIS A 160 -18.06 2.91 -28.40
CA HIS A 160 -18.56 3.58 -27.19
C HIS A 160 -17.40 4.25 -26.44
N PRO A 161 -17.29 5.59 -26.47
CA PRO A 161 -16.26 6.31 -25.73
C PRO A 161 -16.63 6.47 -24.26
N ILE A 162 -15.65 6.26 -23.38
CA ILE A 162 -15.74 6.52 -21.95
C ILE A 162 -14.73 7.60 -21.59
N PHE A 163 -15.24 8.73 -21.12
CA PHE A 163 -14.45 9.88 -20.69
C PHE A 163 -14.14 9.81 -19.19
N PHE A 164 -12.94 10.25 -18.79
CA PHE A 164 -12.54 10.21 -17.37
C PHE A 164 -13.14 11.30 -16.49
N ASP A 165 -13.79 12.32 -17.07
CA ASP A 165 -14.52 13.35 -16.33
C ASP A 165 -15.88 12.86 -15.80
N TRP A 166 -16.09 11.55 -15.81
CA TRP A 166 -17.27 10.85 -15.33
C TRP A 166 -17.62 11.25 -13.88
N LYS A 167 -18.84 11.77 -13.70
CA LYS A 167 -19.38 12.21 -12.40
C LYS A 167 -20.72 11.59 -12.04
N GLN A 168 -21.21 10.66 -12.86
CA GLN A 168 -22.52 10.06 -12.68
C GLN A 168 -22.47 8.84 -11.73
N PRO A 169 -23.62 8.38 -11.20
CA PRO A 169 -23.72 7.09 -10.51
C PRO A 169 -23.20 5.94 -11.37
N ALA A 170 -23.19 4.72 -10.82
CA ALA A 170 -22.88 3.55 -11.63
C ALA A 170 -23.82 3.49 -12.84
N THR A 171 -23.26 3.55 -14.06
CA THR A 171 -24.02 3.54 -15.30
C THR A 171 -23.55 2.38 -16.16
N GLU A 172 -24.52 1.60 -16.59
CA GLU A 172 -24.35 0.55 -17.57
C GLU A 172 -24.52 1.14 -18.98
N LEU A 173 -23.47 1.02 -19.78
CA LEU A 173 -23.42 1.41 -21.19
C LEU A 173 -23.67 0.17 -22.04
N ASP A 174 -24.76 0.20 -22.79
CA ASP A 174 -25.15 -0.81 -23.79
C ASP A 174 -25.06 -2.25 -23.31
N GLN A 175 -25.41 -2.46 -22.03
CA GLN A 175 -25.40 -3.75 -21.34
C GLN A 175 -24.06 -4.48 -21.32
N ALA A 176 -22.95 -3.83 -21.70
CA ALA A 176 -21.66 -4.47 -21.91
C ALA A 176 -20.52 -3.83 -21.10
N VAL A 177 -20.61 -2.54 -20.74
CA VAL A 177 -19.62 -1.87 -19.90
C VAL A 177 -20.31 -1.17 -18.73
N VAL A 178 -19.77 -1.28 -17.53
CA VAL A 178 -20.28 -0.59 -16.35
C VAL A 178 -19.21 0.33 -15.80
N VAL A 179 -19.47 1.63 -15.82
CA VAL A 179 -18.62 2.64 -15.15
C VAL A 179 -19.19 2.90 -13.77
N SER A 180 -18.38 2.78 -12.73
CA SER A 180 -18.82 2.99 -11.35
C SER A 180 -17.75 3.67 -10.50
N PRO A 181 -18.12 4.28 -9.36
CA PRO A 181 -17.14 4.77 -8.39
C PRO A 181 -16.21 3.64 -7.94
N GLY A 182 -14.91 3.83 -8.10
CA GLY A 182 -13.88 2.88 -7.66
C GLY A 182 -13.13 3.33 -6.42
N TYR A 183 -13.11 4.65 -6.16
CA TYR A 183 -12.30 5.24 -5.10
C TYR A 183 -13.00 6.47 -4.51
N VAL A 184 -12.75 6.76 -3.24
CA VAL A 184 -13.23 7.99 -2.58
C VAL A 184 -12.04 8.69 -1.94
N ARG A 185 -11.84 9.97 -2.24
CA ARG A 185 -10.70 10.72 -1.68
C ARG A 185 -10.84 10.91 -0.17
N ILE A 186 -9.76 10.64 0.55
CA ILE A 186 -9.60 10.97 1.98
C ILE A 186 -8.74 12.24 2.08
N THR A 187 -7.60 12.25 1.39
CA THR A 187 -6.70 13.41 1.24
C THR A 187 -6.41 13.64 -0.26
N PRO A 188 -5.61 14.65 -0.64
CA PRO A 188 -5.19 14.81 -2.03
C PRO A 188 -4.40 13.62 -2.60
N THR A 189 -3.74 12.82 -1.75
CA THR A 189 -2.88 11.70 -2.18
C THR A 189 -3.36 10.32 -1.72
N LEU A 190 -4.28 10.26 -0.75
CA LEU A 190 -4.81 9.02 -0.17
C LEU A 190 -6.30 8.85 -0.48
N GLN A 191 -6.69 7.66 -0.92
CA GLN A 191 -8.05 7.29 -1.27
C GLN A 191 -8.52 6.04 -0.50
N LEU A 192 -9.81 5.99 -0.17
CA LEU A 192 -10.51 4.77 0.20
C LEU A 192 -10.84 3.99 -1.08
N ALA A 193 -10.46 2.71 -1.12
CA ALA A 193 -10.75 1.82 -2.23
C ALA A 193 -12.17 1.22 -2.11
N LEU A 194 -12.91 1.21 -3.22
CA LEU A 194 -14.17 0.47 -3.38
C LEU A 194 -14.00 -0.75 -4.29
N VAL A 195 -12.81 -0.88 -4.88
CA VAL A 195 -12.36 -2.01 -5.69
C VAL A 195 -10.90 -2.29 -5.35
N ASP A 196 -10.48 -3.56 -5.47
CA ASP A 196 -9.10 -3.96 -5.22
C ASP A 196 -8.61 -4.89 -6.33
N ASN A 197 -7.41 -4.60 -6.85
CA ASN A 197 -6.76 -5.39 -7.89
C ASN A 197 -5.46 -6.05 -7.40
N ASN A 198 -5.17 -6.01 -6.11
CA ASN A 198 -4.02 -6.66 -5.53
C ASN A 198 -4.21 -8.18 -5.51
N PRO A 199 -3.48 -8.98 -6.32
CA PRO A 199 -3.61 -10.44 -6.33
C PRO A 199 -3.25 -11.09 -4.98
N LEU A 200 -2.61 -10.35 -4.07
CA LEU A 200 -2.22 -10.84 -2.76
C LEU A 200 -3.33 -10.78 -1.69
N TRP A 201 -4.49 -10.19 -1.98
CA TRP A 201 -5.56 -9.96 -0.98
C TRP A 201 -6.00 -11.25 -0.26
N ALA A 202 -5.94 -12.40 -0.94
CA ALA A 202 -6.35 -13.69 -0.37
C ALA A 202 -5.29 -14.33 0.54
N TYR A 203 -4.03 -13.86 0.49
CA TYR A 203 -2.95 -14.39 1.31
C TYR A 203 -3.01 -13.77 2.70
N GLU A 204 -2.94 -14.62 3.72
CA GLU A 204 -2.94 -14.22 5.12
C GLU A 204 -1.96 -15.10 5.90
N ALA A 205 -1.03 -14.46 6.61
CA ALA A 205 -0.02 -15.15 7.40
C ALA A 205 -0.50 -15.39 8.86
N HIS A 206 -1.62 -14.76 9.26
CA HIS A 206 -2.21 -14.94 10.57
C HIS A 206 -3.22 -16.10 10.58
N PRO A 207 -3.04 -17.14 11.43
CA PRO A 207 -3.90 -18.33 11.41
C PRO A 207 -5.36 -18.05 11.80
N GLU A 208 -5.64 -16.94 12.49
CA GLU A 208 -6.99 -16.55 12.92
C GLU A 208 -7.72 -15.61 11.96
N LYS A 209 -7.16 -15.32 10.77
CA LYS A 209 -7.73 -14.36 9.82
C LYS A 209 -7.89 -15.01 8.44
N SER A 210 -9.04 -14.79 7.82
CA SER A 210 -9.39 -15.38 6.51
C SER A 210 -9.31 -14.33 5.40
N GLY A 211 -8.11 -14.12 4.85
CA GLY A 211 -7.88 -13.18 3.74
C GLY A 211 -8.23 -11.72 4.08
N ASN A 212 -8.14 -10.85 3.06
CA ASN A 212 -8.38 -9.41 3.15
C ASN A 212 -9.32 -8.92 2.05
N ALA A 213 -10.37 -9.70 1.76
CA ALA A 213 -11.37 -9.32 0.77
C ALA A 213 -11.98 -7.96 1.10
N LEU A 214 -12.14 -7.12 0.07
CA LEU A 214 -12.72 -5.79 0.22
C LEU A 214 -14.16 -5.90 0.77
N ASN A 215 -14.41 -5.22 1.89
CA ASN A 215 -15.71 -5.16 2.54
C ASN A 215 -15.82 -3.87 3.37
N LEU A 216 -16.86 -3.06 3.16
CA LEU A 216 -17.10 -1.84 3.93
C LEU A 216 -17.70 -2.09 5.34
N GLY A 217 -18.04 -3.34 5.67
CA GLY A 217 -18.57 -3.71 6.98
C GLY A 217 -19.97 -3.17 7.27
N ASN A 218 -20.83 -3.04 6.25
CA ASN A 218 -22.15 -2.39 6.32
C ASN A 218 -22.11 -0.89 6.69
N HIS A 219 -20.96 -0.23 6.56
CA HIS A 219 -20.85 1.22 6.66
C HIS A 219 -20.73 1.86 5.28
N THR A 220 -21.12 3.13 5.20
CA THR A 220 -20.99 3.93 3.99
C THR A 220 -19.53 4.35 3.76
N PRO A 221 -19.11 4.58 2.51
CA PRO A 221 -17.79 5.17 2.24
C PRO A 221 -17.56 6.50 2.97
N LYS A 222 -18.63 7.26 3.25
CA LYS A 222 -18.54 8.51 4.00
C LYS A 222 -18.09 8.28 5.44
N GLU A 223 -18.70 7.33 6.16
CA GLU A 223 -18.33 7.02 7.55
C GLU A 223 -16.86 6.58 7.66
N TRP A 224 -16.40 5.79 6.68
CA TRP A 224 -14.98 5.43 6.56
C TRP A 224 -14.08 6.65 6.36
N VAL A 225 -14.40 7.51 5.38
CA VAL A 225 -13.62 8.72 5.08
C VAL A 225 -13.59 9.66 6.29
N ASP A 226 -14.72 9.86 6.97
CA ASP A 226 -14.80 10.71 8.17
C ASP A 226 -13.85 10.17 9.27
N SER A 227 -13.95 8.87 9.58
CA SER A 227 -13.10 8.22 10.60
C SER A 227 -11.60 8.28 10.25
N LEU A 228 -11.24 7.99 9.00
CA LEU A 228 -9.86 8.05 8.52
C LEU A 228 -9.32 9.49 8.52
N THR A 229 -10.16 10.47 8.17
CA THR A 229 -9.78 11.89 8.19
C THR A 229 -9.51 12.36 9.61
N GLU A 230 -10.37 12.01 10.57
CA GLU A 230 -10.16 12.30 11.99
C GLU A 230 -8.88 11.64 12.51
N ALA A 231 -8.64 10.37 12.16
CA ALA A 231 -7.45 9.66 12.58
C ALA A 231 -6.16 10.31 12.03
N LEU A 232 -6.16 10.70 10.75
CA LEU A 232 -5.04 11.39 10.13
C LEU A 232 -4.76 12.77 10.76
N ALA A 233 -5.79 13.48 11.22
CA ALA A 233 -5.62 14.75 11.93
C ALA A 233 -4.93 14.57 13.30
N ILE A 234 -5.23 13.47 14.02
CA ILE A 234 -4.50 13.14 15.26
C ILE A 234 -3.05 12.79 14.98
N ILE A 235 -2.77 12.06 13.89
CA ILE A 235 -1.39 11.73 13.47
C ILE A 235 -0.64 13.01 13.10
N GLU A 236 -1.25 13.94 12.36
CA GLU A 236 -0.64 15.24 12.03
C GLU A 236 -0.29 16.05 13.28
N LEU A 237 -1.21 16.07 14.26
CA LEU A 237 -1.03 16.78 15.52
C LEU A 237 0.11 16.22 16.38
N THR A 238 0.29 14.90 16.38
CA THR A 238 1.18 14.19 17.31
C THR A 238 2.51 13.78 16.68
N LEU A 239 2.50 13.40 15.41
CA LEU A 239 3.62 12.89 14.63
C LEU A 239 3.68 13.57 13.23
N PRO A 240 3.88 14.90 13.14
CA PRO A 240 3.79 15.65 11.89
C PRO A 240 4.77 15.18 10.81
N CYS A 241 5.99 14.77 11.20
CA CYS A 241 6.95 14.15 10.29
C CYS A 241 6.36 12.88 9.65
N LEU A 242 5.84 11.96 10.48
CA LEU A 242 5.22 10.71 10.01
C LEU A 242 4.01 10.96 9.12
N LYS A 243 3.18 11.96 9.46
CA LYS A 243 2.06 12.38 8.61
C LYS A 243 2.52 12.80 7.22
N THR A 244 3.61 13.56 7.17
CA THR A 244 4.21 13.99 5.90
C THR A 244 4.71 12.77 5.12
N GLU A 245 5.34 11.80 5.78
CA GLU A 245 5.71 10.53 5.14
C GLU A 245 4.49 9.80 4.56
N ILE A 246 3.41 9.67 5.35
CA ILE A 246 2.13 9.05 4.93
C ILE A 246 1.62 9.70 3.63
N ASP A 247 1.59 11.03 3.55
CA ASP A 247 1.10 11.74 2.36
C ASP A 247 1.93 11.46 1.11
N HIS A 248 3.23 11.17 1.28
CA HIS A 248 4.12 10.85 0.17
C HIS A 248 3.98 9.41 -0.32
N ILE A 249 3.53 8.48 0.52
CA ILE A 249 3.69 7.04 0.25
C ILE A 249 2.34 6.32 0.17
N LEU A 250 1.47 6.51 1.16
CA LEU A 250 0.18 5.84 1.15
C LEU A 250 -0.68 6.41 0.01
N ARG A 251 -1.34 5.50 -0.69
CA ARG A 251 -2.26 5.81 -1.80
C ARG A 251 -3.63 5.22 -1.58
N LEU A 252 -3.72 4.02 -1.01
CA LEU A 252 -4.97 3.30 -0.84
C LEU A 252 -5.15 2.79 0.58
N VAL A 253 -6.34 3.04 1.13
CA VAL A 253 -6.90 2.27 2.25
C VAL A 253 -7.95 1.31 1.68
N VAL A 254 -7.75 0.02 1.88
CA VAL A 254 -8.68 -1.03 1.46
C VAL A 254 -9.49 -1.48 2.69
N PRO A 255 -10.81 -1.22 2.71
CA PRO A 255 -11.66 -1.63 3.82
C PRO A 255 -11.87 -3.15 3.79
N THR A 256 -11.69 -3.84 4.92
CA THR A 256 -11.85 -5.30 5.03
C THR A 256 -12.96 -5.74 6.00
N GLY A 257 -13.78 -4.80 6.47
CA GLY A 257 -14.95 -5.05 7.30
C GLY A 257 -15.07 -4.06 8.45
N TYR A 258 -15.90 -4.41 9.42
CA TYR A 258 -16.09 -3.66 10.67
C TYR A 258 -16.16 -4.67 11.82
N ASP A 259 -15.57 -4.31 12.96
CA ASP A 259 -15.69 -5.07 14.21
C ASP A 259 -15.65 -4.10 15.40
N GLU A 260 -16.56 -4.29 16.35
CA GLU A 260 -16.74 -3.39 17.51
C GLU A 260 -15.67 -3.55 18.59
N GLN A 261 -14.98 -4.70 18.60
CA GLN A 261 -14.06 -5.10 19.66
C GLN A 261 -12.64 -5.32 19.13
N ARG A 262 -12.54 -5.90 17.93
CA ARG A 262 -11.28 -6.28 17.31
C ARG A 262 -10.96 -5.32 16.17
N HIS A 263 -9.68 -5.13 15.92
CA HIS A 263 -9.23 -4.45 14.74
C HIS A 263 -8.23 -5.35 14.02
N LEU A 264 -8.49 -5.58 12.73
CA LEU A 264 -7.65 -6.38 11.88
C LEU A 264 -7.10 -5.49 10.78
N SER A 265 -5.80 -5.58 10.58
CA SER A 265 -5.10 -4.86 9.52
C SER A 265 -4.07 -5.76 8.85
N ALA A 266 -3.60 -5.35 7.67
CA ALA A 266 -2.53 -6.01 6.95
C ALA A 266 -1.85 -5.06 5.96
N SER A 267 -0.56 -5.34 5.73
CA SER A 267 0.25 -4.79 4.66
C SER A 267 1.06 -5.91 4.03
N TYR A 268 1.29 -5.84 2.72
CA TYR A 268 2.06 -6.84 1.99
C TYR A 268 3.39 -6.25 1.54
N LYS A 269 4.42 -7.10 1.46
CA LYS A 269 5.77 -6.66 1.05
C LYS A 269 5.74 -6.06 -0.36
N GLU A 270 5.01 -6.68 -1.26
CA GLU A 270 4.87 -6.28 -2.65
C GLU A 270 3.87 -5.12 -2.85
N ALA A 271 3.09 -4.77 -1.82
CA ALA A 271 2.02 -3.76 -1.89
C ALA A 271 2.30 -2.51 -1.07
N VAL A 272 3.50 -1.94 -1.24
CA VAL A 272 3.85 -0.64 -0.70
C VAL A 272 2.87 0.42 -1.22
N GLY A 273 2.33 1.23 -0.31
CA GLY A 273 1.33 2.26 -0.57
C GLY A 273 -0.12 1.82 -0.30
N ILE A 274 -0.36 0.57 0.10
CA ILE A 274 -1.68 0.03 0.46
C ILE A 274 -1.72 -0.32 1.94
N VAL A 275 -2.85 -0.01 2.58
CA VAL A 275 -3.21 -0.54 3.90
C VAL A 275 -4.56 -1.23 3.84
N TYR A 276 -4.63 -2.47 4.32
CA TYR A 276 -5.89 -3.18 4.57
C TYR A 276 -6.26 -3.01 6.03
N MET A 277 -7.51 -2.64 6.32
CA MET A 277 -7.96 -2.51 7.70
C MET A 277 -9.47 -2.64 7.86
N THR A 278 -9.91 -3.06 9.05
CA THR A 278 -11.31 -2.99 9.46
C THR A 278 -11.64 -1.63 10.08
N LEU A 279 -12.87 -1.16 9.92
CA LEU A 279 -13.37 0.01 10.62
C LEU A 279 -13.58 -0.37 12.09
N HIS A 280 -13.32 0.57 12.99
CA HIS A 280 -13.47 0.39 14.42
C HIS A 280 -14.06 1.66 15.04
N PRO A 281 -14.99 1.56 16.02
CA PRO A 281 -15.66 2.73 16.59
C PRO A 281 -14.74 3.63 17.44
N ARG A 282 -13.66 3.08 17.99
CA ARG A 282 -12.67 3.84 18.77
C ARG A 282 -11.64 4.52 17.86
N LEU A 283 -11.63 5.86 17.83
CA LEU A 283 -10.70 6.67 17.03
C LEU A 283 -9.23 6.32 17.26
N LEU A 284 -8.79 6.14 18.52
CA LEU A 284 -7.40 5.75 18.81
C LEU A 284 -7.02 4.40 18.20
N THR A 285 -7.95 3.46 18.03
CA THR A 285 -7.67 2.22 17.30
C THR A 285 -7.36 2.51 15.83
N MET A 286 -8.13 3.38 15.18
CA MET A 286 -7.90 3.77 13.78
C MET A 286 -6.57 4.53 13.61
N VAL A 287 -6.25 5.40 14.56
CA VAL A 287 -4.95 6.12 14.62
C VAL A 287 -3.79 5.14 14.74
N GLU A 288 -3.86 4.20 15.70
CA GLU A 288 -2.86 3.15 15.88
C GLU A 288 -2.69 2.31 14.61
N ALA A 289 -3.79 1.92 13.97
CA ALA A 289 -3.78 1.10 12.76
C ALA A 289 -3.07 1.78 11.58
N ILE A 290 -3.38 3.05 11.31
CA ILE A 290 -2.74 3.79 10.21
C ILE A 290 -1.23 3.90 10.47
N VAL A 291 -0.82 4.27 11.69
CA VAL A 291 0.60 4.36 12.06
C VAL A 291 1.28 2.99 11.93
N HIS A 292 0.64 1.94 12.44
CA HIS A 292 1.17 0.58 12.44
C HIS A 292 1.43 0.08 11.01
N GLU A 293 0.42 0.15 10.16
CA GLU A 293 0.49 -0.36 8.79
C GLU A 293 1.36 0.50 7.89
N PHE A 294 1.39 1.82 8.14
CA PHE A 294 2.33 2.70 7.47
C PHE A 294 3.78 2.32 7.78
N GLN A 295 4.09 1.97 9.04
CA GLN A 295 5.42 1.52 9.41
C GLN A 295 5.82 0.19 8.75
N HIS A 296 4.87 -0.72 8.50
CA HIS A 296 5.12 -1.90 7.66
C HIS A 296 5.43 -1.52 6.21
N ASN A 297 4.65 -0.60 5.64
CA ASN A 297 4.90 -0.07 4.29
C ASN A 297 6.31 0.54 4.17
N LYS A 298 6.72 1.34 5.16
CA LYS A 298 8.06 1.93 5.23
C LYS A 298 9.14 0.85 5.30
N LEU A 299 9.00 -0.13 6.19
CA LEU A 299 10.00 -1.21 6.30
C LEU A 299 10.06 -2.04 5.02
N ASN A 300 8.92 -2.38 4.42
CA ASN A 300 8.85 -3.12 3.16
C ASN A 300 9.58 -2.37 2.03
N ALA A 301 9.35 -1.06 1.89
CA ALA A 301 10.06 -0.23 0.92
C ALA A 301 11.59 -0.26 1.13
N VAL A 302 12.04 -0.23 2.39
CA VAL A 302 13.46 -0.30 2.74
C VAL A 302 14.08 -1.65 2.37
N THR A 303 13.34 -2.76 2.50
CA THR A 303 13.89 -4.09 2.14
C THR A 303 14.17 -4.27 0.64
N TYR A 304 13.73 -3.35 -0.22
CA TYR A 304 14.10 -3.32 -1.63
C TYR A 304 15.48 -2.69 -1.89
N LEU A 305 16.06 -2.01 -0.89
CA LEU A 305 17.42 -1.51 -0.93
C LEU A 305 18.45 -2.57 -0.53
N ASP A 306 18.28 -3.11 0.66
CA ASP A 306 19.21 -4.05 1.28
C ASP A 306 18.44 -4.87 2.33
N PRO A 307 18.75 -6.16 2.54
CA PRO A 307 18.28 -6.86 3.73
C PRO A 307 18.67 -6.08 5.00
N LEU A 308 17.81 -6.11 6.01
CA LEU A 308 18.11 -5.46 7.30
C LEU A 308 18.88 -6.39 8.24
N LEU A 309 18.62 -7.69 8.17
CA LEU A 309 19.21 -8.69 9.05
C LEU A 309 19.74 -9.86 8.22
N ASN A 310 20.94 -10.35 8.55
CA ASN A 310 21.51 -11.56 7.97
C ASN A 310 20.83 -12.82 8.52
N ASN A 311 20.38 -12.79 9.77
CA ASN A 311 19.68 -13.87 10.48
C ASN A 311 18.16 -13.61 10.62
N ALA A 312 17.55 -13.00 9.60
CA ALA A 312 16.18 -12.51 9.68
C ALA A 312 15.14 -13.60 10.01
N PHE A 313 15.30 -14.80 9.45
CA PHE A 313 14.27 -15.85 9.44
C PHE A 313 14.56 -17.03 10.36
N GLU A 314 15.80 -17.21 10.82
CA GLU A 314 16.20 -18.28 11.73
C GLU A 314 17.37 -17.82 12.64
N PRO A 315 17.45 -18.31 13.89
CA PRO A 315 16.52 -19.22 14.57
C PRO A 315 15.22 -18.49 15.00
N LEU A 316 14.28 -19.24 15.59
CA LEU A 316 13.05 -18.67 16.15
C LEU A 316 13.26 -18.22 17.61
N PHE A 317 12.60 -17.13 17.98
CA PHE A 317 12.68 -16.50 19.30
C PHE A 317 11.30 -16.40 19.94
N PRO A 318 11.18 -16.37 21.28
CA PRO A 318 9.91 -16.10 21.95
C PRO A 318 9.29 -14.78 21.45
N SER A 319 7.99 -14.81 21.15
CA SER A 319 7.24 -13.60 20.76
C SER A 319 6.62 -12.93 21.99
N PRO A 320 6.72 -11.60 22.15
CA PRO A 320 6.03 -10.90 23.25
C PRO A 320 4.50 -10.88 23.09
N VAL A 321 4.00 -11.06 21.87
CA VAL A 321 2.59 -10.79 21.50
C VAL A 321 1.87 -12.07 21.09
N ARG A 322 2.60 -13.14 20.73
CA ARG A 322 2.03 -14.42 20.27
C ARG A 322 2.53 -15.60 21.10
N PRO A 323 1.73 -16.69 21.19
CA PRO A 323 2.12 -17.88 21.91
C PRO A 323 3.21 -18.70 21.19
N ASP A 324 3.36 -18.55 19.87
CA ASP A 324 4.35 -19.28 19.08
C ASP A 324 5.66 -18.48 18.85
N PRO A 325 6.82 -19.16 18.82
CA PRO A 325 8.10 -18.53 18.47
C PRO A 325 8.08 -17.91 17.08
N ARG A 326 8.76 -16.77 16.92
CA ARG A 326 8.85 -16.04 15.66
C ARG A 326 10.28 -15.78 15.22
N PRO A 327 10.54 -15.65 13.91
CA PRO A 327 11.81 -15.14 13.41
C PRO A 327 12.03 -13.68 13.85
N LEU A 328 13.29 -13.25 13.92
CA LEU A 328 13.63 -11.86 14.24
C LEU A 328 12.97 -10.84 13.31
N HIS A 329 12.76 -11.20 12.05
CA HIS A 329 12.03 -10.36 11.11
C HIS A 329 10.63 -9.98 11.62
N GLY A 330 9.90 -10.94 12.21
CA GLY A 330 8.59 -10.68 12.80
C GLY A 330 8.64 -9.79 14.03
N VAL A 331 9.70 -9.90 14.83
CA VAL A 331 9.93 -9.04 16.02
C VAL A 331 10.30 -7.62 15.59
N LEU A 332 11.14 -7.49 14.55
CA LEU A 332 11.52 -6.20 13.96
C LEU A 332 10.30 -5.45 13.44
N LEU A 333 9.44 -6.13 12.65
CA LEU A 333 8.18 -5.56 12.16
C LEU A 333 7.30 -5.03 13.30
N ALA A 334 7.14 -5.82 14.37
CA ALA A 334 6.33 -5.42 15.51
C ALA A 334 6.89 -4.19 16.23
N ALA A 335 8.19 -4.20 16.59
CA ALA A 335 8.82 -3.08 17.29
C ALA A 335 8.83 -1.80 16.43
N HIS A 336 9.14 -1.92 15.13
CA HIS A 336 9.14 -0.79 14.20
C HIS A 336 7.76 -0.12 14.11
N ALA A 337 6.68 -0.89 14.15
CA ALA A 337 5.32 -0.38 14.09
C ALA A 337 4.83 0.22 15.42
N PHE A 338 5.20 -0.35 16.57
CA PHE A 338 4.68 0.07 17.88
C PHE A 338 5.52 1.13 18.59
N LEU A 339 6.78 1.35 18.23
CA LEU A 339 7.59 2.43 18.81
C LEU A 339 7.00 3.83 18.52
N PRO A 340 6.67 4.21 17.27
CA PRO A 340 6.02 5.49 16.97
C PRO A 340 4.64 5.65 17.64
N ILE A 341 3.92 4.54 17.86
CA ILE A 341 2.64 4.58 18.58
C ILE A 341 2.86 4.98 20.04
N ALA A 342 3.90 4.48 20.71
CA ALA A 342 4.22 4.95 22.07
C ALA A 342 4.50 6.46 22.10
N GLU A 343 5.27 6.98 21.13
CA GLU A 343 5.51 8.42 21.00
C GLU A 343 4.20 9.19 20.78
N LEU A 344 3.29 8.69 19.93
CA LEU A 344 1.97 9.30 19.70
C LEU A 344 1.20 9.50 21.01
N TYR A 345 1.15 8.46 21.85
CA TYR A 345 0.49 8.53 23.15
C TYR A 345 1.17 9.54 24.09
N LEU A 346 2.51 9.56 24.14
CA LEU A 346 3.26 10.52 24.96
C LEU A 346 3.04 11.96 24.49
N GLN A 347 2.92 12.18 23.17
CA GLN A 347 2.58 13.50 22.60
C GLN A 347 1.15 13.93 22.97
N LEU A 348 0.17 13.02 22.94
CA LEU A 348 -1.19 13.33 23.40
C LEU A 348 -1.21 13.78 24.87
N ILE A 349 -0.41 13.14 25.74
CA ILE A 349 -0.26 13.55 27.14
C ILE A 349 0.33 14.96 27.25
N ARG A 350 1.44 15.23 26.55
CA ARG A 350 2.09 16.55 26.56
C ARG A 350 1.16 17.67 26.14
N GLN A 351 0.34 17.41 25.13
CA GLN A 351 -0.61 18.36 24.60
C GLN A 351 -1.91 18.44 25.40
N ARG A 352 -2.08 17.60 26.44
CA ARG A 352 -3.30 17.50 27.27
C ARG A 352 -4.54 17.27 26.40
N HIS A 353 -4.40 16.44 25.38
CA HIS A 353 -5.45 16.20 24.41
C HIS A 353 -6.61 15.41 25.03
N ILE A 354 -7.86 15.70 24.65
CA ILE A 354 -9.05 15.06 25.24
C ILE A 354 -9.05 13.53 25.17
N LEU A 355 -8.35 12.96 24.17
CA LEU A 355 -8.21 11.51 24.01
C LEU A 355 -7.48 10.81 25.15
N THR A 356 -6.69 11.53 25.97
CA THR A 356 -6.06 10.96 27.17
C THR A 356 -7.09 10.58 28.23
N MET A 357 -8.31 11.14 28.17
CA MET A 357 -9.42 10.79 29.05
C MET A 357 -10.20 9.55 28.58
N SER A 358 -9.81 8.94 27.46
CA SER A 358 -10.44 7.71 26.96
C SER A 358 -10.18 6.55 27.91
N GLY A 359 -11.20 5.72 28.15
CA GLY A 359 -11.04 4.51 28.97
C GLY A 359 -9.91 3.61 28.45
N GLY A 360 -9.05 3.15 29.36
CA GLY A 360 -7.93 2.25 29.04
C GLY A 360 -6.71 2.90 28.38
N PHE A 361 -6.66 4.24 28.26
CA PHE A 361 -5.52 4.95 27.64
C PHE A 361 -4.17 4.61 28.30
N ASP A 362 -4.06 4.78 29.63
CA ASP A 362 -2.81 4.53 30.36
C ASP A 362 -2.41 3.06 30.37
N GLU A 363 -3.39 2.16 30.46
CA GLU A 363 -3.16 0.71 30.39
C GLU A 363 -2.62 0.31 29.02
N ARG A 364 -3.23 0.82 27.95
CA ARG A 364 -2.76 0.58 26.57
C ARG A 364 -1.35 1.12 26.35
N LEU A 365 -1.04 2.32 26.83
CA LEU A 365 0.32 2.88 26.77
C LEU A 365 1.34 1.99 27.49
N ARG A 366 1.04 1.57 28.73
CA ARG A 366 1.92 0.67 29.50
C ARG A 366 2.14 -0.66 28.78
N MET A 367 1.09 -1.24 28.20
CA MET A 367 1.21 -2.47 27.38
C MET A 367 2.12 -2.27 26.17
N ILE A 368 1.95 -1.16 25.43
CA ILE A 368 2.75 -0.88 24.24
C ILE A 368 4.23 -0.72 24.62
N VAL A 369 4.54 0.04 25.67
CA VAL A 369 5.92 0.27 26.09
C VAL A 369 6.57 -1.00 26.63
N ALA A 370 5.84 -1.83 27.39
CA ALA A 370 6.32 -3.14 27.82
C ALA A 370 6.65 -4.03 26.61
N ALA A 371 5.73 -4.17 25.66
CA ALA A 371 5.93 -4.98 24.46
C ALA A 371 7.10 -4.48 23.59
N ASN A 372 7.26 -3.16 23.45
CA ASN A 372 8.39 -2.56 22.75
C ASN A 372 9.73 -2.85 23.44
N THR A 373 9.74 -2.87 24.77
CA THR A 373 10.93 -3.19 25.57
C THR A 373 11.35 -4.63 25.36
N ASP A 374 10.40 -5.56 25.44
CA ASP A 374 10.65 -6.99 25.21
C ASP A 374 11.14 -7.23 23.78
N ALA A 375 10.49 -6.62 22.78
CA ALA A 375 10.90 -6.74 21.39
C ALA A 375 12.30 -6.17 21.14
N CYS A 376 12.63 -5.00 21.72
CA CYS A 376 13.97 -4.42 21.64
C CYS A 376 15.04 -5.30 22.31
N ALA A 377 14.69 -5.98 23.41
CA ALA A 377 15.58 -6.93 24.07
C ALA A 377 15.81 -8.18 23.20
N THR A 378 14.76 -8.74 22.60
CA THR A 378 14.88 -9.87 21.66
C THR A 378 15.73 -9.51 20.44
N LEU A 379 15.59 -8.30 19.90
CA LEU A 379 16.38 -7.81 18.76
C LEU A 379 17.88 -7.63 19.07
N ARG A 380 18.32 -7.77 20.33
CA ARG A 380 19.76 -7.87 20.65
C ARG A 380 20.43 -9.11 20.08
N ALA A 381 19.65 -10.14 19.71
CA ALA A 381 20.15 -11.34 19.03
C ALA A 381 20.28 -11.16 17.51
N ALA A 382 19.95 -9.99 16.97
CA ALA A 382 20.07 -9.71 15.54
C ALA A 382 21.53 -9.65 15.08
N ASP A 383 21.78 -10.18 13.89
CA ASP A 383 22.98 -9.97 13.08
C ASP A 383 22.59 -8.98 11.97
N PRO A 384 22.69 -7.65 12.23
CA PRO A 384 22.22 -6.66 11.30
C PRO A 384 23.19 -6.45 10.13
N THR A 385 22.66 -6.08 8.97
CA THR A 385 23.46 -5.41 7.94
C THR A 385 23.81 -4.00 8.39
N LYS A 386 24.62 -3.27 7.62
CA LYS A 386 24.92 -1.85 7.94
C LYS A 386 23.64 -1.02 8.07
N LEU A 387 22.70 -1.18 7.15
CA LEU A 387 21.42 -0.47 7.20
C LEU A 387 20.55 -0.93 8.39
N GLY A 388 20.58 -2.23 8.70
CA GLY A 388 19.91 -2.76 9.88
C GLY A 388 20.47 -2.20 11.19
N GLU A 389 21.79 -2.01 11.29
CA GLU A 389 22.44 -1.50 12.49
C GLU A 389 22.04 -0.04 12.76
N GLU A 390 21.98 0.78 11.70
CA GLU A 390 21.50 2.16 11.79
C GLU A 390 20.03 2.23 12.25
N LEU A 391 19.17 1.32 11.75
CA LEU A 391 17.77 1.26 12.17
C LEU A 391 17.63 0.79 13.63
N LEU A 392 18.27 -0.31 14.01
CA LEU A 392 18.16 -0.88 15.35
C LEU A 392 18.70 0.07 16.43
N THR A 393 19.78 0.79 16.13
CA THR A 393 20.34 1.80 17.03
C THR A 393 19.29 2.85 17.39
N GLU A 394 18.60 3.36 16.38
CA GLU A 394 17.58 4.36 16.59
C GLU A 394 16.35 3.81 17.33
N MET A 395 15.91 2.61 17.00
CA MET A 395 14.82 1.94 17.72
C MET A 395 15.13 1.83 19.22
N TRP A 396 16.37 1.45 19.58
CA TRP A 396 16.79 1.37 20.97
C TRP A 396 16.88 2.74 21.66
N GLU A 397 17.29 3.78 20.94
CA GLU A 397 17.30 5.15 21.45
C GLU A 397 15.89 5.69 21.69
N MET A 398 14.98 5.47 20.75
CA MET A 398 13.58 5.86 20.87
C MET A 398 12.92 5.14 22.06
N ASN A 399 13.11 3.82 22.19
CA ASN A 399 12.61 3.07 23.33
C ASN A 399 13.11 3.64 24.68
N ARG A 400 14.41 3.98 24.75
CA ARG A 400 15.02 4.57 25.96
C ARG A 400 14.40 5.93 26.29
N ARG A 401 14.16 6.78 25.28
CA ARG A 401 13.49 8.08 25.47
C ARG A 401 12.07 7.92 26.01
N HIS A 402 11.30 6.96 25.51
CA HIS A 402 9.94 6.71 26.04
C HIS A 402 9.95 6.37 27.53
N HIS A 403 10.89 5.53 27.99
CA HIS A 403 11.03 5.21 29.41
C HIS A 403 11.37 6.42 30.28
N GLN A 404 12.28 7.28 29.80
CA GLN A 404 12.63 8.53 30.50
C GLN A 404 11.40 9.44 30.64
N GLN A 405 10.63 9.57 29.56
CA GLN A 405 9.45 10.42 29.52
C GLN A 405 8.31 9.88 30.41
N LEU A 406 8.09 8.56 30.46
CA LEU A 406 7.12 7.97 31.38
C LEU A 406 7.51 8.22 32.85
N ALA A 407 8.79 8.09 33.18
CA ALA A 407 9.28 8.38 34.53
C ALA A 407 9.05 9.85 34.92
N GLU A 408 9.25 10.80 33.99
CA GLU A 408 8.94 12.22 34.19
C GLU A 408 7.44 12.49 34.40
N LEU A 409 6.59 11.72 33.71
CA LEU A 409 5.13 11.81 33.80
C LEU A 409 4.55 11.05 35.01
N SER A 410 5.38 10.36 35.79
CA SER A 410 4.96 9.51 36.92
C SER A 410 3.97 8.41 36.53
N LEU A 411 4.12 7.84 35.33
CA LEU A 411 3.26 6.78 34.75
C LEU A 411 3.95 5.41 34.68
#